data_AF-M7NAT5-F1
#
_entry.id   AF-M7NAT5-F1
#
_cell.length_a   1.000
_cell.length_b   1.000
_cell.length_c   1.000
_cell.angle_alpha   90.00
_cell.angle_beta   90.00
_cell.angle_gamma   90.00
#
_symmetry.space_group_name_H-M   'P 1'
#
loop_
_entity.id
_entity.type
_entity.pdbx_description
1 polymer ?
#
loop_
_entity_poly.entity_id
_entity_poly.type
_entity_poly.pdbx_seq_one_letter_code
_entity_poly.pdbx_strand_id
1 'polypeptide(L)'
;MQFLPTLSRQSTSTIHPQYYWQAVYRNGQQLFRLYQEEQPVASLSLPEPGQDEAALVTLGKSRLVFKDNSSFFGGQLLLLNKASGERLARIEKRGYRPGEGTIRLQEHTLGWKLTHHLNQRLQCLDQSRTGLFSYQYSHSMVRLLITKSGRAHPQLPLLLCIGLYLLPLWHQQEPRQPA
;
A
#
# COMPACT_ATOMS: atom_id res chain seq x y z
N MET A 1 -8.27 -13.05 3.78
CA MET A 1 -7.08 -12.32 4.30
C MET A 1 -7.54 -11.40 5.42
N GLN A 2 -7.07 -11.62 6.65
CA GLN A 2 -7.42 -10.79 7.80
C GLN A 2 -6.30 -9.77 8.08
N PHE A 3 -6.67 -8.52 8.32
CA PHE A 3 -5.76 -7.43 8.69
C PHE A 3 -5.93 -7.18 10.18
N LEU A 4 -5.09 -7.81 11.00
CA LEU A 4 -5.23 -7.76 12.44
C LEU A 4 -4.24 -6.75 13.03
N PRO A 5 -4.68 -5.84 13.90
CA PRO A 5 -3.77 -5.04 14.71
C PRO A 5 -3.00 -5.97 15.66
N THR A 6 -1.69 -5.78 15.79
CA THR A 6 -0.90 -6.49 16.79
C THR A 6 -1.11 -5.84 18.16
N LEU A 7 -1.83 -6.52 19.05
CA LEU A 7 -1.75 -6.27 20.50
C LEU A 7 -0.72 -7.25 21.08
N SER A 8 0.46 -6.76 21.46
CA SER A 8 1.33 -7.54 22.33
C SER A 8 0.72 -7.55 23.73
N ARG A 9 0.25 -8.71 24.18
CA ARG A 9 0.00 -8.95 25.61
C ARG A 9 1.32 -8.73 26.33
N GLN A 10 1.31 -7.89 27.38
CA GLN A 10 2.47 -7.44 28.18
C GLN A 10 3.14 -6.14 27.71
N SER A 11 2.44 -5.01 27.85
CA SER A 11 3.02 -3.75 28.33
C SER A 11 1.90 -2.77 28.65
N THR A 12 1.82 -2.30 29.90
CA THR A 12 0.89 -1.30 30.41
C THR A 12 1.32 0.14 30.09
N SER A 13 1.94 0.37 28.92
CA SER A 13 2.19 1.71 28.39
C SER A 13 1.81 1.80 26.90
N THR A 14 0.78 2.61 26.63
CA THR A 14 0.44 3.23 25.32
C THR A 14 0.54 2.36 24.06
N ILE A 15 -0.18 1.23 24.02
CA ILE A 15 -0.36 0.46 22.78
C ILE A 15 -1.69 0.87 22.11
N HIS A 16 -1.71 2.05 21.50
CA HIS A 16 -2.78 2.39 20.55
C HIS A 16 -2.37 1.90 19.16
N PRO A 17 -3.19 1.10 18.45
CA PRO A 17 -2.99 0.87 17.03
C PRO A 17 -3.14 2.22 16.32
N GLN A 18 -2.01 2.85 15.98
CA GLN A 18 -2.05 4.15 15.31
C GLN A 18 -2.63 4.05 13.91
N TYR A 19 -2.49 2.92 13.22
CA TYR A 19 -3.17 2.68 11.95
C TYR A 19 -3.51 1.20 11.77
N TYR A 20 -4.68 0.87 11.23
CA TYR A 20 -5.03 -0.48 10.82
C TYR A 20 -5.98 -0.48 9.61
N TRP A 21 -6.02 -1.61 8.90
CA TRP A 21 -6.91 -1.81 7.77
C TRP A 21 -8.11 -2.66 8.17
N GLN A 22 -9.29 -2.26 7.70
CA GLN A 22 -10.48 -3.09 7.71
C GLN A 22 -10.86 -3.41 6.27
N ALA A 23 -10.93 -4.70 5.93
CA ALA A 23 -11.43 -5.15 4.63
C ALA A 23 -12.95 -5.30 4.71
N VAL A 24 -13.65 -4.75 3.72
CA VAL A 24 -15.11 -4.79 3.57
C VAL A 24 -15.41 -5.21 2.13
N TYR A 25 -16.29 -6.19 1.97
CA TYR A 25 -16.85 -6.54 0.66
C TYR A 25 -18.22 -5.87 0.54
N ARG A 26 -18.42 -5.05 -0.48
CA ARG A 26 -19.71 -4.37 -0.72
C ARG A 26 -20.00 -4.30 -2.20
N ASN A 27 -21.18 -4.77 -2.60
CA ASN A 27 -21.64 -4.75 -4.00
C ASN A 27 -20.60 -5.37 -4.95
N GLY A 28 -20.01 -6.51 -4.55
CA GLY A 28 -18.98 -7.19 -5.34
C GLY A 28 -17.57 -6.57 -5.26
N GLN A 29 -17.45 -5.30 -4.91
CA GLN A 29 -16.15 -4.62 -4.82
C GLN A 29 -15.42 -4.90 -3.50
N GLN A 30 -14.09 -5.02 -3.59
CA GLN A 30 -13.21 -5.14 -2.44
C GLN A 30 -12.75 -3.76 -1.98
N LEU A 31 -13.18 -3.38 -0.78
CA LEU A 31 -12.87 -2.10 -0.16
C LEU A 31 -11.98 -2.30 1.07
N PHE A 32 -10.88 -1.58 1.15
CA PHE A 32 -10.03 -1.49 2.34
C PHE A 32 -10.18 -0.10 2.94
N ARG A 33 -10.57 -0.04 4.22
CA ARG A 33 -10.64 1.21 4.99
C ARG A 33 -9.45 1.31 5.91
N LEU A 34 -8.70 2.40 5.81
CA LEU A 34 -7.62 2.72 6.73
C LEU A 34 -8.19 3.54 7.87
N TYR A 35 -8.00 3.03 9.08
CA TYR A 35 -8.31 3.73 10.30
C TYR A 35 -7.02 4.25 10.92
N GLN A 36 -7.05 5.48 11.41
CA GLN A 36 -6.12 5.98 12.40
C GLN A 36 -6.86 5.97 13.74
N GLU A 37 -6.43 5.13 14.67
CA GLU A 37 -7.20 4.85 15.89
C GLU A 37 -8.64 4.46 15.50
N GLU A 38 -9.67 5.19 15.94
CA GLU A 38 -11.07 4.88 15.61
C GLU A 38 -11.61 5.65 14.40
N GLN A 39 -10.82 6.55 13.82
CA GLN A 39 -11.27 7.43 12.74
C GLN A 39 -10.83 6.91 11.36
N PRO A 40 -11.74 6.80 10.38
CA PRO A 40 -11.36 6.46 9.02
C PRO A 40 -10.65 7.65 8.36
N VAL A 41 -9.46 7.41 7.83
CA VAL A 41 -8.60 8.44 7.24
C VAL A 41 -8.34 8.24 5.75
N ALA A 42 -8.47 7.01 5.25
CA ALA A 42 -8.37 6.71 3.84
C ALA A 42 -9.19 5.47 3.46
N SER A 43 -9.47 5.31 2.18
CA SER A 43 -9.93 4.03 1.64
C SER A 43 -9.27 3.70 0.31
N LEU A 44 -9.10 2.41 0.04
CA LEU A 44 -8.66 1.85 -1.23
C LEU A 44 -9.76 0.91 -1.73
N SER A 45 -10.32 1.21 -2.89
CA SER A 45 -11.29 0.36 -3.59
C SER A 45 -10.61 -0.32 -4.76
N LEU A 46 -10.69 -1.64 -4.81
CA LEU A 46 -10.22 -2.42 -5.96
C LEU A 46 -11.42 -2.80 -6.83
N PRO A 47 -11.30 -2.66 -8.16
CA PRO A 47 -12.33 -3.11 -9.10
C PRO A 47 -12.43 -4.64 -9.07
N GLU A 48 -13.59 -5.17 -9.46
CA GLU A 48 -13.72 -6.61 -9.67
C GLU A 48 -12.89 -7.07 -10.89
N PRO A 49 -12.40 -8.32 -10.89
CA PRO A 49 -11.84 -8.91 -12.09
C PRO A 49 -12.83 -8.85 -13.26
N GLY A 50 -12.41 -8.28 -14.39
CA GLY A 50 -13.23 -8.16 -15.60
C GLY A 50 -14.02 -6.85 -15.73
N GLN A 51 -13.97 -5.97 -14.73
CA GLN A 51 -14.49 -4.60 -14.86
C GLN A 51 -13.43 -3.66 -15.44
N ASP A 52 -13.84 -2.79 -16.37
CA ASP A 52 -13.00 -1.69 -16.88
C ASP A 52 -13.01 -0.48 -15.92
N GLU A 53 -12.83 -0.77 -14.63
CA GLU A 53 -12.71 0.26 -13.60
C GLU A 53 -11.30 0.26 -13.03
N ALA A 54 -10.80 1.46 -12.71
CA ALA A 54 -9.50 1.64 -12.09
C ALA A 54 -9.60 1.63 -10.57
N ALA A 55 -8.56 1.13 -9.89
CA ALA A 55 -8.48 1.20 -8.43
C ALA A 55 -8.50 2.66 -7.94
N LEU A 56 -9.24 2.90 -6.85
CA LEU A 56 -9.54 4.24 -6.34
C LEU A 56 -9.03 4.40 -4.91
N VAL A 57 -8.34 5.49 -4.63
CA VAL A 57 -8.02 5.94 -3.28
C VAL A 57 -8.91 7.12 -2.90
N THR A 58 -9.53 7.09 -1.73
CA THR A 58 -10.24 8.25 -1.17
C THR A 58 -9.50 8.74 0.07
N LEU A 59 -9.15 10.03 0.08
CA LEU A 59 -8.45 10.73 1.17
C LEU A 59 -9.18 12.03 1.48
N GLY A 60 -9.95 12.05 2.57
CA GLY A 60 -10.86 13.16 2.86
C GLY A 60 -11.83 13.40 1.68
N LYS A 61 -11.79 14.60 1.09
CA LYS A 61 -12.60 14.95 -0.10
C LYS A 61 -11.94 14.58 -1.43
N SER A 62 -10.67 14.19 -1.41
CA SER A 62 -9.91 13.87 -2.62
C SER A 62 -10.17 12.43 -3.06
N ARG A 63 -10.38 12.25 -4.36
CA ARG A 63 -10.52 10.94 -5.01
C ARG A 63 -9.39 10.78 -6.01
N LEU A 64 -8.57 9.77 -5.84
CA LEU A 64 -7.39 9.50 -6.65
C LEU A 64 -7.57 8.17 -7.36
N VAL A 65 -7.08 8.07 -8.59
CA VAL A 65 -7.24 6.90 -9.44
C VAL A 65 -5.89 6.37 -9.88
N PHE A 66 -5.68 5.07 -9.73
CA PHE A 66 -4.55 4.37 -10.31
C PHE A 66 -4.82 4.13 -11.79
N LYS A 67 -4.12 4.87 -12.67
CA LYS A 67 -4.18 4.67 -14.12
C LYS A 67 -3.02 3.79 -14.60
N ASP A 68 -3.23 3.18 -15.76
CA ASP A 68 -2.24 2.37 -16.46
C ASP A 68 -1.92 1.04 -15.73
N ASN A 69 -2.91 0.49 -15.03
CA ASN A 69 -2.80 -0.74 -14.22
C ASN A 69 -2.44 -1.97 -15.07
N SER A 70 -2.92 -2.03 -16.32
CA SER A 70 -2.54 -3.07 -17.30
C SER A 70 -1.04 -3.06 -17.60
N SER A 71 -0.38 -1.90 -17.43
CA SER A 71 1.05 -1.69 -17.65
C SER A 71 1.89 -1.59 -16.38
N PHE A 72 1.38 -1.97 -15.19
CA PHE A 72 2.30 -2.12 -14.05
C PHE A 72 3.39 -3.18 -14.34
N PHE A 73 3.13 -4.10 -15.26
CA PHE A 73 4.15 -4.98 -15.86
C PHE A 73 5.07 -4.28 -16.88
N GLY A 74 4.63 -3.19 -17.49
CA GLY A 74 5.40 -2.32 -18.39
C GLY A 74 6.33 -1.31 -17.69
N GLY A 75 6.37 -1.28 -16.36
CA GLY A 75 7.42 -0.61 -15.57
C GLY A 75 7.01 0.66 -14.83
N GLN A 76 5.80 1.21 -15.09
CA GLN A 76 5.32 2.42 -14.44
C GLN A 76 3.82 2.33 -14.09
N LEU A 77 3.43 2.99 -13.00
CA LEU A 77 2.05 3.20 -12.57
C LEU A 77 1.85 4.67 -12.18
N LEU A 78 0.71 5.24 -12.54
CA LEU A 78 0.37 6.63 -12.25
C LEU A 78 -0.79 6.73 -11.26
N LEU A 79 -0.66 7.65 -10.31
CA LEU A 79 -1.74 8.06 -9.42
C LEU A 79 -2.18 9.48 -9.79
N LEU A 80 -3.41 9.62 -10.23
CA LEU A 80 -3.97 10.89 -10.68
C LEU A 80 -5.11 11.34 -9.77
N ASN A 81 -5.31 12.65 -9.64
CA ASN A 81 -6.56 13.20 -9.13
C ASN A 81 -7.69 12.88 -10.11
N LYS A 82 -8.78 12.24 -9.65
CA LYS A 82 -9.88 11.81 -10.50
C LYS A 82 -10.65 12.98 -11.11
N ALA A 83 -10.75 14.11 -10.42
CA ALA A 83 -11.51 15.28 -10.86
C ALA A 83 -10.69 16.17 -11.80
N SER A 84 -9.44 16.49 -11.45
CA SER A 84 -8.60 17.38 -12.25
C SER A 84 -7.73 16.67 -13.30
N GLY A 85 -7.53 15.36 -13.17
CA GLY A 85 -6.57 14.61 -14.00
C GLY A 85 -5.10 14.85 -13.63
N GLU A 86 -4.83 15.71 -12.64
CA GLU A 86 -3.48 16.06 -12.20
C GLU A 86 -2.70 14.82 -11.72
N ARG A 87 -1.43 14.72 -12.10
CA ARG A 87 -0.54 13.64 -11.65
C ARG A 87 0.01 13.92 -10.26
N LEU A 88 -0.37 13.10 -9.29
CA LEU A 88 0.09 13.20 -7.91
C LEU A 88 1.30 12.29 -7.63
N ALA A 89 1.28 11.07 -8.16
CA ALA A 89 2.38 10.13 -7.97
C ALA A 89 2.75 9.38 -9.26
N ARG A 90 4.03 9.05 -9.37
CA ARG A 90 4.58 8.11 -10.34
C ARG A 90 5.31 7.00 -9.60
N ILE A 91 4.86 5.77 -9.77
CA ILE A 91 5.48 4.58 -9.20
C ILE A 91 6.22 3.85 -10.32
N GLU A 92 7.51 3.60 -10.12
CA GLU A 92 8.39 2.98 -11.12
C GLU A 92 9.04 1.72 -10.56
N LYS A 93 9.13 0.66 -11.36
CA LYS A 93 9.92 -0.53 -11.06
C LYS A 93 11.37 -0.30 -11.49
N ARG A 94 12.32 -0.85 -10.74
CA ARG A 94 13.73 -0.88 -11.13
C ARG A 94 13.95 -2.06 -12.07
N GLY A 95 14.25 -1.80 -13.34
CA GLY A 95 14.23 -2.83 -14.40
C GLY A 95 15.07 -4.10 -14.14
N TYR A 96 16.16 -4.00 -13.37
CA TYR A 96 17.03 -5.13 -13.02
C TYR A 96 16.75 -5.76 -11.65
N ARG A 97 15.84 -5.17 -10.86
CA ARG A 97 15.44 -5.67 -9.53
C ARG A 97 13.91 -5.57 -9.43
N PRO A 98 13.17 -6.62 -9.80
CA PRO A 98 11.71 -6.57 -9.82
C PRO A 98 11.07 -6.28 -8.46
N GLY A 99 11.81 -6.57 -7.37
CA GLY A 99 11.43 -6.23 -5.99
C GLY A 99 11.91 -4.85 -5.50
N GLU A 100 12.41 -3.96 -6.34
CA GLU A 100 12.78 -2.59 -5.93
C GLU A 100 12.20 -1.55 -6.89
N GLY A 101 12.03 -0.33 -6.40
CA GLY A 101 11.66 0.80 -7.24
C GLY A 101 11.48 2.09 -6.47
N THR A 102 10.81 3.06 -7.11
CA THR A 102 10.63 4.40 -6.56
C THR A 102 9.19 4.86 -6.65
N ILE A 103 8.73 5.62 -5.65
CA ILE A 103 7.49 6.39 -5.67
C ILE A 103 7.89 7.86 -5.71
N ARG A 104 7.58 8.56 -6.79
CA ARG A 104 7.76 10.02 -6.88
C ARG A 104 6.42 10.67 -6.59
N LEU A 105 6.32 11.38 -5.47
CA LEU A 105 5.15 12.13 -5.02
C LEU A 105 5.51 13.61 -5.05
N GLN A 106 5.02 14.33 -6.07
CA GLN A 106 5.37 15.74 -6.28
C GLN A 106 6.91 15.96 -6.21
N GLU A 107 7.39 16.73 -5.23
CA GLU A 107 8.81 17.05 -5.02
C GLU A 107 9.59 15.96 -4.25
N HIS A 108 8.91 14.95 -3.72
CA HIS A 108 9.52 13.89 -2.92
C HIS A 108 9.72 12.62 -3.74
N THR A 109 10.91 12.05 -3.66
CA THR A 109 11.20 10.70 -4.18
C THR A 109 11.43 9.76 -3.02
N LEU A 110 10.59 8.73 -2.92
CA LEU A 110 10.67 7.68 -1.91
C LEU A 110 11.11 6.37 -2.57
N GLY A 111 11.92 5.60 -1.87
CA GLY A 111 12.27 4.25 -2.27
C GLY A 111 11.20 3.26 -1.82
N TRP A 112 10.97 2.22 -2.60
CA TRP A 112 10.33 1.02 -2.08
C TRP A 112 11.22 -0.18 -2.34
N LYS A 113 11.21 -1.10 -1.39
CA LYS A 113 12.00 -2.33 -1.42
C LYS A 113 11.14 -3.47 -0.92
N LEU A 114 10.98 -4.47 -1.76
CA LEU A 114 10.49 -5.78 -1.44
C LEU A 114 11.68 -6.65 -1.03
N THR A 115 11.69 -7.07 0.23
CA THR A 115 12.68 -8.01 0.76
C THR A 115 12.04 -9.39 0.84
N HIS A 116 12.46 -10.27 -0.07
CA HIS A 116 11.92 -11.63 -0.22
C HIS A 116 12.60 -12.68 0.67
N HIS A 117 13.71 -12.37 1.32
CA HIS A 117 14.41 -13.38 2.11
C HIS A 117 13.65 -13.68 3.40
N LEU A 118 13.11 -14.91 3.50
CA LEU A 118 12.42 -15.55 4.64
C LEU A 118 11.15 -14.87 5.20
N ASN A 119 10.98 -13.55 5.05
CA ASN A 119 10.00 -12.77 5.80
C ASN A 119 8.95 -12.04 4.96
N GLN A 120 8.90 -12.27 3.64
CA GLN A 120 7.81 -11.80 2.76
C GLN A 120 7.35 -10.38 3.09
N ARG A 121 8.23 -9.39 2.86
CA ARG A 121 8.07 -8.03 3.40
C ARG A 121 8.21 -6.96 2.32
N LEU A 122 7.17 -6.15 2.14
CA LEU A 122 7.22 -4.90 1.39
C LEU A 122 7.57 -3.75 2.33
N GLN A 123 8.61 -2.98 2.03
CA GLN A 123 9.07 -1.85 2.83
C GLN A 123 9.11 -0.57 2.00
N CYS A 124 8.60 0.52 2.57
CA CYS A 124 8.78 1.87 2.03
C CYS A 124 9.91 2.57 2.79
N LEU A 125 10.79 3.23 2.05
CA LEU A 125 12.00 3.88 2.52
C LEU A 125 11.98 5.34 2.08
N ASP A 126 12.50 6.23 2.92
CA ASP A 126 12.81 7.60 2.50
C ASP A 126 14.12 7.66 1.66
N GLN A 127 14.54 8.87 1.28
CA GLN A 127 15.77 9.11 0.51
C GLN A 127 17.04 8.65 1.25
N SER A 128 17.04 8.79 2.58
CA SER A 128 18.12 8.34 3.47
C SER A 128 18.08 6.82 3.73
N ARG A 129 17.16 6.10 3.08
CA ARG A 129 16.89 4.67 3.27
C ARG A 129 16.38 4.31 4.66
N THR A 130 15.84 5.27 5.40
CA THR A 130 15.13 5.02 6.66
C THR A 130 13.78 4.39 6.34
N GLY A 131 13.43 3.32 7.06
CA GLY A 131 12.11 2.70 6.91
C GLY A 131 10.99 3.63 7.40
N LEU A 132 9.97 3.82 6.57
CA LEU A 132 8.73 4.51 6.97
C LEU A 132 7.69 3.51 7.49
N PHE A 133 7.38 2.50 6.68
CA PHE A 133 6.51 1.40 7.06
C PHE A 133 6.88 0.13 6.32
N SER A 134 6.31 -0.98 6.75
CA SER A 134 6.34 -2.22 5.98
C SER A 134 5.09 -3.04 6.17
N TYR A 135 4.69 -3.71 5.09
CA TYR A 135 3.76 -4.82 5.12
C TYR A 135 4.54 -6.13 5.19
N GLN A 136 4.32 -6.89 6.26
CA GLN A 136 4.74 -8.28 6.34
C GLN A 136 3.54 -9.14 5.98
N TYR A 137 3.70 -10.07 5.05
CA TYR A 137 2.58 -10.88 4.59
C TYR A 137 2.87 -12.37 4.77
N SER A 138 1.79 -13.12 4.95
CA SER A 138 1.73 -14.57 4.88
C SER A 138 0.44 -14.98 4.19
N HIS A 139 0.28 -16.27 3.91
CA HIS A 139 -0.93 -16.83 3.30
C HIS A 139 -2.24 -16.46 4.05
N SER A 140 -2.17 -16.23 5.36
CA SER A 140 -3.35 -15.99 6.20
C SER A 140 -3.51 -14.54 6.66
N MET A 141 -2.45 -13.73 6.61
CA MET A 141 -2.41 -12.44 7.31
C MET A 141 -1.48 -11.44 6.63
N VAL A 142 -1.85 -10.16 6.72
CA VAL A 142 -0.95 -9.04 6.43
C VAL A 142 -0.81 -8.20 7.69
N ARG A 143 0.43 -8.01 8.15
CA ARG A 143 0.79 -7.12 9.27
C ARG A 143 1.36 -5.81 8.74
N LEU A 144 0.85 -4.70 9.27
CA LEU A 144 1.38 -3.37 9.03
C LEU A 144 2.28 -2.95 10.20
N LEU A 145 3.53 -2.61 9.90
CA LEU A 145 4.49 -2.05 10.85
C LEU A 145 4.85 -0.62 10.42
N ILE A 146 4.75 0.34 11.32
CA ILE A 146 5.04 1.76 11.03
C ILE A 146 6.09 2.26 12.02
N THR A 147 7.17 2.85 11.49
CA THR A 147 8.27 3.39 12.30
C THR A 147 7.90 4.77 12.88
N LYS A 148 8.73 5.30 13.78
CA LYS A 148 8.58 6.67 14.28
C LYS A 148 8.62 7.70 13.14
N SER A 149 9.57 7.56 12.22
CA SER A 149 9.68 8.43 11.04
C SER A 149 8.48 8.29 10.10
N GLY A 150 7.95 7.07 9.93
CA GLY A 150 6.72 6.85 9.17
C GLY A 150 5.53 7.59 9.76
N ARG A 151 5.32 7.50 11.07
CA ARG A 151 4.23 8.17 11.79
C ARG A 151 4.26 9.70 11.65
N ALA A 152 5.45 10.28 11.55
CA ALA A 152 5.65 11.71 11.35
C ALA A 152 5.53 12.14 9.86
N HIS A 153 5.42 11.20 8.92
CA HIS A 153 5.41 11.51 7.51
C HIS A 153 4.03 12.06 7.08
N PRO A 154 3.96 13.27 6.48
CA PRO A 154 2.69 13.95 6.22
C PRO A 154 1.78 13.21 5.22
N GLN A 155 2.38 12.43 4.31
CA GLN A 155 1.66 11.66 3.30
C GLN A 155 1.47 10.18 3.66
N LEU A 156 1.69 9.80 4.93
CA LEU A 156 1.64 8.38 5.34
C LEU A 156 0.34 7.67 4.91
N PRO A 157 -0.88 8.21 5.10
CA PRO A 157 -2.11 7.51 4.69
C PRO A 157 -2.13 7.14 3.20
N LEU A 158 -1.69 8.08 2.35
CA LEU A 158 -1.58 7.84 0.91
C LEU A 158 -0.55 6.74 0.60
N LEU A 159 0.61 6.81 1.24
CA LEU A 159 1.67 5.82 1.04
C LEU A 159 1.25 4.41 1.47
N LEU A 160 0.45 4.29 2.54
CA LEU A 160 -0.13 3.03 2.96
C LEU A 160 -1.11 2.49 1.91
N CYS A 161 -1.97 3.33 1.32
CA CYS A 161 -2.83 2.92 0.21
C CYS A 161 -2.01 2.40 -0.99
N ILE A 162 -0.95 3.11 -1.38
CA ILE A 162 -0.04 2.67 -2.46
C ILE A 162 0.59 1.33 -2.11
N GLY A 163 1.17 1.20 -0.92
CA GLY A 163 1.79 -0.05 -0.50
C GLY A 163 0.82 -1.24 -0.49
N LEU A 164 -0.42 -1.03 -0.03
CA LEU A 164 -1.45 -2.07 -0.04
C LEU A 164 -1.90 -2.43 -1.47
N TYR A 165 -2.03 -1.45 -2.38
CA TYR A 165 -2.38 -1.69 -3.78
C TYR A 165 -1.33 -2.52 -4.51
N LEU A 166 -0.06 -2.25 -4.26
CA LEU A 166 1.04 -2.94 -4.92
C LEU A 166 1.25 -4.36 -4.38
N LEU A 167 0.78 -4.65 -3.15
CA LEU A 167 0.99 -5.93 -2.49
C LEU A 167 0.47 -7.13 -3.31
N PRO A 168 -0.80 -7.18 -3.80
CA PRO A 168 -1.30 -8.30 -4.62
C PRO A 168 -0.66 -8.40 -6.01
N LEU A 169 -0.31 -7.27 -6.63
CA LEU A 169 0.29 -7.24 -7.98
C LEU A 169 1.66 -7.94 -8.03
N TRP A 170 2.35 -8.00 -6.89
CA TRP A 170 3.62 -8.73 -6.79
C TRP A 170 3.45 -10.20 -6.43
N HIS A 171 2.37 -10.58 -5.75
CA HIS A 171 2.06 -11.99 -5.48
C HIS A 171 1.74 -12.79 -6.75
N GLN A 172 1.09 -12.16 -7.74
CA GLN A 172 0.78 -12.83 -9.02
C GLN A 172 2.02 -13.17 -9.85
N GLN A 173 3.21 -12.66 -9.50
CA GLN A 173 4.48 -13.01 -10.14
C GLN A 173 5.15 -14.26 -9.53
N GLU A 174 4.55 -14.91 -8.53
CA GLU A 174 5.03 -16.20 -8.03
C GLU A 174 4.73 -17.30 -9.07
N PRO A 175 5.73 -18.07 -9.54
CA PRO A 175 5.43 -19.34 -10.18
C PRO A 175 4.69 -20.19 -9.16
N ARG A 176 3.48 -20.66 -9.51
CA ARG A 176 2.77 -21.64 -8.68
C ARG A 176 3.75 -22.78 -8.41
N GLN A 177 4.16 -22.96 -7.15
CA GLN A 177 4.89 -24.17 -6.79
C GLN A 177 3.99 -25.35 -7.21
N PRO A 178 4.52 -26.33 -7.95
CA PRO A 178 3.77 -27.54 -8.21
C PRO A 178 3.43 -28.19 -6.87
N ALA A 179 2.19 -28.64 -6.75
CA ALA A 179 1.66 -29.36 -5.60
C ALA A 179 2.43 -30.68 -5.37
#